data_AF-S7VKD9-F1
#
_entry.id   AF-S7VKD9-F1
#
_cell.length_a   1.000
_cell.length_b   1.000
_cell.length_c   1.000
_cell.angle_alpha   90.00
_cell.angle_beta   90.00
_cell.angle_gamma   90.00
#
_symmetry.space_group_name_H-M   'P 1'
#
loop_
_entity.id
_entity.type
_entity.pdbx_description
1 polymer ?
#
loop_
_entity_poly.entity_id
_entity_poly.type
_entity_poly.pdbx_seq_one_letter_code
_entity_poly.pdbx_strand_id
1 'polypeptide(L)'
;MLFVIKRDKKDKFLFAPLQSDVGKGIIKKFNIDTKDTDSILLYNPKKDNLSYKSTAALLVAKNLGFPTYILSIFLILPAFIRNWVYNYIAKNRYKWYGKKESCMIPTPELKSKFLA
;
A
#
# COMPACT_ATOMS: atom_id res chain seq x y z
N MET A 1 -5.97 0.43 -3.08
CA MET A 1 -5.96 -1.04 -3.20
C MET A 1 -6.30 -1.52 -4.61
N LEU A 2 -7.50 -1.20 -5.15
CA LEU A 2 -7.93 -1.62 -6.49
C LEU A 2 -6.93 -1.33 -7.62
N PHE A 3 -6.19 -0.22 -7.53
CA PHE A 3 -5.13 0.12 -8.48
C PHE A 3 -4.04 -0.96 -8.56
N VAL A 4 -3.61 -1.48 -7.40
CA VAL A 4 -2.57 -2.51 -7.25
C VAL A 4 -3.12 -3.84 -7.76
N ILE A 5 -4.31 -4.23 -7.29
CA ILE A 5 -5.00 -5.45 -7.71
C ILE A 5 -5.08 -5.57 -9.24
N LYS A 6 -5.52 -4.50 -9.93
CA LYS A 6 -5.69 -4.52 -11.40
C LYS A 6 -4.36 -4.57 -12.18
N ARG A 7 -3.23 -4.23 -11.55
CA ARG A 7 -1.92 -4.10 -12.20
C ARG A 7 -0.92 -5.15 -11.73
N ASP A 8 -1.24 -5.91 -10.69
CA ASP A 8 -0.43 -7.00 -10.18
C ASP A 8 -0.55 -8.25 -11.06
N LYS A 9 -0.02 -8.16 -12.28
CA LYS A 9 -0.03 -9.25 -13.26
C LYS A 9 0.80 -10.46 -12.84
N LYS A 10 1.67 -10.30 -11.83
CA LYS A 10 2.59 -11.34 -11.33
C LYS A 10 2.10 -11.99 -10.05
N ASP A 11 0.90 -11.66 -9.60
CA ASP A 11 0.26 -12.21 -8.41
C ASP A 11 1.16 -12.16 -7.16
N LYS A 12 1.81 -11.01 -6.93
CA LYS A 12 2.80 -10.83 -5.85
C LYS A 12 2.22 -10.27 -4.56
N PHE A 13 1.02 -9.68 -4.62
CA PHE A 13 0.47 -8.93 -3.49
C PHE A 13 -0.80 -9.58 -2.94
N LEU A 14 -0.76 -9.78 -1.63
CA LEU A 14 -1.92 -10.08 -0.78
C LEU A 14 -2.29 -8.82 0.00
N PHE A 15 -3.57 -8.70 0.37
CA PHE A 15 -4.12 -7.52 1.02
C PHE A 15 -4.79 -7.90 2.33
N ALA A 16 -4.55 -7.12 3.37
CA ALA A 16 -5.21 -7.28 4.67
C ALA A 16 -5.66 -5.90 5.17
N PRO A 17 -6.88 -5.76 5.71
CA PRO A 17 -7.25 -4.58 6.48
C PRO A 17 -6.30 -4.41 7.67
N LEU A 18 -5.96 -3.17 8.04
CA LEU A 18 -5.12 -2.91 9.22
C LEU A 18 -5.78 -3.43 10.51
N GLN A 19 -7.10 -3.49 10.53
CA GLN A 19 -7.92 -3.95 11.65
C GLN A 19 -8.08 -5.48 11.74
N SER A 20 -7.68 -6.22 10.69
CA SER A 20 -7.69 -7.70 10.70
C SER A 20 -6.65 -8.25 11.68
N ASP A 21 -6.78 -9.52 12.06
CA ASP A 21 -5.83 -10.17 12.98
C ASP A 21 -4.41 -10.23 12.40
N VAL A 22 -4.28 -10.46 11.08
CA VAL A 22 -3.01 -10.39 10.36
C VAL A 22 -2.44 -8.96 10.42
N GLY A 23 -3.27 -7.95 10.16
CA GLY A 23 -2.87 -6.54 10.22
C GLY A 23 -2.38 -6.14 11.61
N LYS A 24 -3.16 -6.42 12.65
CA LYS A 24 -2.82 -6.18 14.06
C LYS A 24 -1.55 -6.93 14.47
N GLY A 25 -1.38 -8.17 14.03
CA GLY A 25 -0.19 -8.97 14.29
C GLY A 25 1.08 -8.32 13.75
N ILE A 26 1.05 -7.84 12.50
CA ILE A 26 2.18 -7.14 11.88
C ILE A 26 2.45 -5.79 12.57
N ILE A 27 1.41 -5.01 12.85
CA ILE A 27 1.53 -3.71 13.55
C ILE A 27 2.20 -3.91 14.92
N LYS A 28 1.76 -4.93 15.68
CA LYS A 28 2.33 -5.27 16.99
C LYS A 28 3.77 -5.75 16.86
N LYS A 29 4.07 -6.60 15.88
CA LYS A 29 5.42 -7.14 15.63
C LYS A 29 6.45 -6.02 15.39
N PHE A 30 6.08 -5.01 14.61
CA PHE A 30 6.99 -3.91 14.23
C PHE A 30 6.81 -2.64 15.10
N ASN A 31 6.01 -2.72 16.17
CA ASN A 31 5.70 -1.62 17.09
C ASN A 31 5.31 -0.31 16.36
N ILE A 32 4.42 -0.42 15.38
CA ILE A 32 4.02 0.70 14.52
C ILE A 32 2.98 1.56 15.22
N ASP A 33 3.26 2.86 15.36
CA ASP A 33 2.27 3.82 15.80
C ASP A 33 1.20 4.01 14.72
N THR A 34 0.02 3.46 14.97
CA THR A 34 -1.13 3.58 14.08
C THR A 34 -1.80 4.94 14.12
N LYS A 35 -1.37 5.90 14.96
CA LYS A 35 -1.98 7.25 14.97
C LYS A 35 -1.93 7.95 13.61
N ASP A 36 -0.97 7.58 12.76
CA ASP A 36 -0.85 7.97 11.34
C ASP A 36 -1.52 6.94 10.38
N THR A 37 -2.73 6.47 10.73
CA THR A 37 -3.51 5.35 10.13
C THR A 37 -3.78 5.45 8.63
N ASP A 38 -3.54 6.60 8.00
CA ASP A 38 -3.78 6.81 6.57
C ASP A 38 -2.70 6.18 5.65
N SER A 39 -1.71 5.51 6.24
CA SER A 39 -0.53 5.01 5.54
C SER A 39 -0.66 3.53 5.15
N ILE A 40 -0.26 3.24 3.91
CA ILE A 40 -0.12 1.86 3.42
C ILE A 40 1.09 1.21 4.10
N LEU A 41 0.90 -0.01 4.61
CA LEU A 41 1.98 -0.87 5.10
C LEU A 41 2.31 -1.94 4.05
N LEU A 42 3.60 -2.13 3.77
CA LEU A 42 4.12 -3.18 2.92
C LEU A 42 5.05 -4.07 3.74
N TYR A 43 4.58 -5.27 4.07
CA TYR A 43 5.36 -6.29 4.76
C TYR A 43 5.96 -7.26 3.76
N ASN A 44 7.26 -7.56 3.90
CA ASN A 44 7.94 -8.60 3.13
C ASN A 44 8.33 -9.76 4.05
N PRO A 45 7.62 -10.90 4.00
CA PRO A 45 7.91 -12.03 4.88
C PRO A 45 9.27 -12.68 4.61
N LYS A 46 9.82 -12.57 3.39
CA LYS A 46 11.12 -13.18 3.06
C LYS A 46 12.31 -12.42 3.65
N LYS A 47 12.17 -11.11 3.84
CA LYS A 47 13.23 -10.23 4.37
C LYS A 47 12.96 -9.77 5.80
N ASP A 48 11.85 -10.22 6.36
CA ASP A 48 11.28 -9.76 7.62
C ASP A 48 11.33 -8.23 7.81
N ASN A 49 10.91 -7.49 6.78
CA ASN A 49 10.95 -6.03 6.82
C ASN A 49 9.59 -5.40 6.52
N LEU A 50 9.39 -4.22 7.11
CA LEU A 50 8.19 -3.42 6.94
C LEU A 50 8.57 -2.07 6.33
N SER A 51 7.89 -1.71 5.25
CA SER A 51 7.95 -0.37 4.65
C SER A 51 6.61 0.31 4.81
N TYR A 52 6.62 1.64 4.93
CA TYR A 52 5.41 2.46 5.09
C TYR A 52 5.49 3.75 4.27
N LYS A 53 4.38 4.49 4.18
CA LYS A 53 4.25 5.79 3.48
C LYS A 53 4.77 5.73 2.04
N SER A 54 5.56 6.73 1.63
CA SER A 54 6.07 6.86 0.26
C SER A 54 6.93 5.67 -0.15
N THR A 55 7.73 5.12 0.76
CA THR A 55 8.60 3.98 0.49
C THR A 55 7.77 2.73 0.16
N ALA A 56 6.74 2.42 0.95
CA ALA A 56 5.82 1.32 0.63
C ALA A 56 5.16 1.51 -0.74
N ALA A 57 4.62 2.70 -1.01
CA ALA A 57 3.95 3.00 -2.27
C ALA A 57 4.87 2.83 -3.49
N LEU A 58 6.11 3.31 -3.40
CA LEU A 58 7.09 3.21 -4.48
C LEU A 58 7.62 1.77 -4.67
N LEU A 59 7.78 1.00 -3.59
CA LEU A 59 8.14 -0.42 -3.67
C LEU A 59 7.03 -1.28 -4.28
N VAL A 60 5.76 -0.96 -3.98
CA VAL A 60 4.61 -1.56 -4.66
C VAL A 60 4.66 -1.20 -6.15
N ALA A 61 4.79 0.09 -6.48
CA ALA A 61 4.86 0.56 -7.87
C ALA A 61 5.99 -0.13 -8.67
N LYS A 62 7.14 -0.38 -8.03
CA LYS A 62 8.27 -1.12 -8.61
C LYS A 62 7.89 -2.53 -9.10
N ASN A 63 6.86 -3.16 -8.53
CA ASN A 63 6.44 -4.51 -8.90
C ASN A 63 5.23 -4.56 -9.85
N LEU A 64 4.59 -3.42 -10.16
CA LEU A 64 3.36 -3.36 -10.96
C LEU A 64 3.59 -3.24 -12.49
N GLY A 65 4.83 -3.32 -12.96
CA GLY A 65 5.19 -3.27 -14.38
C GLY A 65 5.11 -1.86 -15.00
N PHE A 66 5.33 -1.75 -16.32
CA PHE A 66 5.28 -0.48 -17.05
C PHE A 66 3.84 0.05 -17.18
N PRO A 67 3.60 1.37 -17.04
CA PRO A 67 4.56 2.44 -16.75
C PRO A 67 4.80 2.69 -15.25
N THR A 68 4.05 2.03 -14.37
CA THR A 68 4.09 2.29 -12.92
C THR A 68 5.44 2.05 -12.26
N TYR A 69 6.25 1.13 -12.79
CA TYR A 69 7.61 0.88 -12.36
C TYR A 69 8.49 2.14 -12.41
N ILE A 70 8.26 3.05 -13.36
CA ILE A 70 9.05 4.27 -13.53
C ILE A 70 9.02 5.12 -12.26
N LEU A 71 7.89 5.15 -11.54
CA LEU A 71 7.77 5.90 -10.28
C LEU A 71 8.80 5.47 -9.24
N SER A 72 9.32 4.25 -9.31
CA SER A 72 10.36 3.78 -8.39
C SER A 72 11.67 4.58 -8.49
N ILE A 73 11.90 5.35 -9.57
CA ILE A 73 13.03 6.28 -9.67
C ILE A 73 13.03 7.32 -8.54
N PHE A 74 11.85 7.69 -8.04
CA PHE A 74 11.73 8.62 -6.93
C PHE A 74 12.35 8.06 -5.64
N LEU A 75 12.61 6.75 -5.52
CA LEU A 75 13.33 6.19 -4.36
C LEU A 75 14.72 6.83 -4.14
N ILE A 76 15.33 7.40 -5.18
CA ILE A 76 16.60 8.14 -5.11
C ILE A 76 16.44 9.43 -4.30
N LEU A 77 15.26 10.05 -4.32
CA LEU A 77 15.01 11.25 -3.53
C LEU A 77 15.02 10.93 -2.02
N PRO A 78 15.53 11.84 -1.17
CA PRO A 78 15.47 11.70 0.27
C PRO A 78 14.06 11.43 0.79
N ALA A 79 13.96 10.58 1.81
CA ALA A 79 12.68 10.15 2.37
C ALA A 79 11.84 11.32 2.91
N PHE A 80 12.48 12.38 3.43
CA PHE A 80 11.76 13.56 3.95
C PHE A 80 10.95 14.27 2.88
N ILE A 81 11.52 14.49 1.68
CA ILE A 81 10.84 15.15 0.55
C ILE A 81 9.66 14.30 0.10
N ARG A 82 9.91 13.01 -0.16
CA ARG A 82 8.87 12.11 -0.64
C ARG A 82 7.76 11.90 0.36
N ASN A 83 8.08 11.83 1.65
CA ASN A 83 7.07 11.71 2.70
C ASN A 83 6.25 13.00 2.84
N TRP A 84 6.87 14.18 2.66
CA TRP A 84 6.13 15.44 2.64
C TRP A 84 5.10 15.48 1.49
N VAL A 85 5.53 15.15 0.27
CA VAL A 85 4.63 15.04 -0.90
C VAL A 85 3.55 13.98 -0.66
N TYR A 86 3.93 12.81 -0.14
CA TYR A 86 2.99 11.73 0.16
C TYR A 86 1.93 12.18 1.17
N ASN A 87 2.33 12.84 2.24
CA ASN A 87 1.40 13.35 3.26
C ASN A 87 0.49 14.44 2.69
N TYR A 88 1.01 15.31 1.83
CA TYR A 88 0.20 16.34 1.15
C TYR A 88 -0.88 15.70 0.26
N ILE A 89 -0.50 14.71 -0.55
CA ILE A 89 -1.46 13.96 -1.38
C ILE A 89 -2.46 13.22 -0.50
N ALA A 90 -2.00 12.53 0.54
CA ALA A 90 -2.86 11.74 1.43
C ALA A 90 -3.94 12.61 2.11
N LYS A 91 -3.58 13.81 2.56
CA LYS A 91 -4.52 14.78 3.17
C LYS A 91 -5.53 15.35 2.17
N ASN A 92 -5.15 15.50 0.90
CA ASN A 92 -6.00 16.12 -0.11
C ASN A 92 -6.75 15.11 -0.99
N ARG A 93 -6.41 13.82 -0.97
CA ARG A 93 -6.93 12.79 -1.89
C ARG A 93 -8.46 12.73 -1.93
N TYR A 94 -9.12 12.87 -0.78
CA TYR A 94 -10.58 12.82 -0.71
C TYR A 94 -11.24 14.13 -1.18
N LYS A 95 -10.53 15.26 -1.09
CA LYS A 95 -10.99 16.54 -1.65
C LYS A 95 -10.86 16.55 -3.17
N TRP A 96 -9.78 15.97 -3.72
CA TRP A 96 -9.52 15.98 -5.16
C TRP A 96 -10.29 14.91 -5.93
N TYR A 97 -10.44 13.72 -5.36
CA TYR A 97 -10.97 12.55 -6.08
C TYR A 97 -12.26 11.99 -5.48
N GLY A 98 -12.77 12.61 -4.40
CA GLY A 98 -13.90 12.09 -3.64
C GLY A 98 -13.56 10.79 -2.88
N LYS A 99 -14.53 10.30 -2.10
CA LYS A 99 -14.51 8.92 -1.59
C LYS A 99 -15.17 8.02 -2.62
N LYS A 100 -14.56 6.87 -2.91
CA LYS A 100 -15.24 5.85 -3.71
C LYS A 100 -16.18 5.06 -2.81
N GLU A 101 -17.48 5.12 -3.08
CA GLU A 101 -18.52 4.36 -2.37
C GLU A 101 -18.77 2.99 -3.01
N SER A 102 -18.15 2.69 -4.15
CA SER A 102 -18.44 1.43 -4.84
C SER A 102 -17.76 0.24 -4.14
N CYS A 103 -18.59 -0.59 -3.52
CA CYS A 103 -18.24 -1.98 -3.22
C CYS A 103 -18.01 -2.71 -4.56
N MET A 104 -16.76 -3.03 -4.86
CA MET A 104 -16.45 -3.96 -5.94
C MET A 104 -16.93 -5.34 -5.51
N ILE A 105 -17.80 -5.98 -6.30
CA ILE A 105 -18.18 -7.38 -6.08
C ILE A 105 -16.93 -8.23 -6.43
N PRO A 106 -16.29 -8.89 -5.45
CA PRO A 106 -15.04 -9.59 -5.71
C PRO A 106 -15.31 -10.90 -6.43
N THR A 107 -14.58 -11.15 -7.53
CA THR A 107 -14.52 -12.48 -8.14
C THR A 107 -13.89 -13.49 -7.16
N PRO A 108 -14.08 -14.80 -7.34
CA PRO A 108 -13.42 -15.81 -6.51
C PRO A 108 -11.90 -15.66 -6.48
N GLU A 109 -11.24 -15.33 -7.59
CA GLU A 109 -9.79 -15.08 -7.60
C GLU A 109 -9.41 -13.79 -6.87
N LEU A 110 -10.31 -12.80 -6.83
CA LEU A 110 -10.06 -11.60 -6.06
C LEU A 110 -10.18 -11.88 -4.56
N LYS A 111 -11.09 -12.76 -4.13
CA LYS A 111 -11.23 -13.15 -2.72
C LYS A 111 -9.97 -13.82 -2.18
N SER A 112 -9.30 -14.67 -2.95
CA SER A 112 -8.07 -15.36 -2.50
C SER A 112 -6.89 -14.40 -2.24
N LYS A 113 -6.96 -13.16 -2.77
CA LYS A 113 -5.95 -12.12 -2.49
C LYS A 113 -6.14 -11.43 -1.14
N PHE A 114 -7.25 -11.63 -0.45
CA PHE A 114 -7.53 -10.99 0.84
C PHE A 114 -7.28 -11.95 2.00
N LEU A 115 -6.45 -11.52 2.94
CA LEU A 115 -6.20 -12.19 4.20
C LEU A 115 -7.17 -11.59 5.25
N ALA A 116 -8.42 -12.05 5.20
CA ALA A 116 -9.49 -11.67 6.12
C ALA A 116 -10.39 -12.87 6.41
#